data_AF-A0A6S7HP52-F1
#
_entry.id   AF-A0A6S7HP52-F1
#
_cell.length_a   1.000
_cell.length_b   1.000
_cell.length_c   1.000
_cell.angle_alpha   90.00
_cell.angle_beta   90.00
_cell.angle_gamma   90.00
#
_symmetry.space_group_name_H-M   'P 1'
#
loop_
_entity.id
_entity.type
_entity.pdbx_description
1 polymer ?
#
loop_
_entity_poly.entity_id
_entity_poly.type
_entity_poly.pdbx_seq_one_letter_code
_entity_poly.pdbx_strand_id
1 'polypeptide(L)'
;MDGVEHLYKSFGVLADAKDKASEYPEEYQTILDSSTGSNGEKKLGATFIPRFFKYFPEHQLKALNCLLDLCEDEDSAIRRLAIKALPSLCYDTKDHLTKIADVLTQLLPTGNALELSIVQNALKEVIELDPKGAIIGIFSQINAGDDDESREHAVNFLKQNVLQMIPKVFDPNPDAVEALTDEIHKALPDVTGYEFKVFISLLSKLKTMESEHDQLVDLIAEQAELENELQPNDTEALEKFITCSRSAIPFFQ
;
A
#
# COMPACT_ATOMS: atom_id res chain seq x y z
N MET A 1 -39.71 6.04 -0.60
CA MET A 1 -38.93 5.67 0.58
C MET A 1 -37.63 6.44 0.48
N ASP A 2 -37.18 7.10 1.54
CA ASP A 2 -35.90 7.81 1.53
C ASP A 2 -34.79 6.78 1.25
N GLY A 3 -33.83 7.10 0.37
CA GLY A 3 -32.75 6.19 0.01
C GLY A 3 -31.93 5.75 1.23
N VAL A 4 -31.75 6.65 2.19
CA VAL A 4 -31.10 6.37 3.49
C VAL A 4 -31.89 5.35 4.30
N GLU A 5 -33.21 5.49 4.38
CA GLU A 5 -34.09 4.57 5.11
C GLU A 5 -34.05 3.17 4.48
N HIS A 6 -33.99 3.10 3.15
CA HIS A 6 -33.90 1.83 2.43
C HIS A 6 -32.57 1.10 2.73
N LEU A 7 -31.45 1.82 2.80
CA LEU A 7 -30.15 1.24 3.14
C LEU A 7 -30.12 0.68 4.57
N TYR A 8 -30.70 1.38 5.54
CA TYR A 8 -30.81 0.87 6.91
C TYR A 8 -31.65 -0.40 7.00
N LYS A 9 -32.74 -0.47 6.24
CA LYS A 9 -33.56 -1.68 6.15
C LYS A 9 -32.77 -2.85 5.57
N SER A 10 -32.07 -2.62 4.45
CA SER A 10 -31.24 -3.62 3.77
C SER A 10 -30.13 -4.13 4.69
N PHE A 11 -29.45 -3.20 5.39
CA PHE A 11 -28.46 -3.52 6.41
C PHE A 11 -29.05 -4.37 7.54
N GLY A 12 -30.25 -4.03 8.03
CA GLY A 12 -30.94 -4.77 9.07
C GLY A 12 -31.21 -6.22 8.68
N VAL A 13 -31.70 -6.45 7.45
CA VAL A 13 -31.94 -7.81 6.92
C VAL A 13 -30.65 -8.62 6.91
N LEU A 14 -29.56 -8.06 6.37
CA LEU A 14 -28.27 -8.76 6.30
C LEU A 14 -27.67 -9.01 7.69
N ALA A 15 -27.78 -8.05 8.61
CA ALA A 15 -27.27 -8.19 9.97
C ALA A 15 -28.05 -9.25 10.77
N ASP A 16 -29.37 -9.31 10.61
CA ASP A 16 -30.22 -10.30 11.28
C ASP A 16 -30.02 -11.71 10.71
N ALA A 17 -29.69 -11.82 9.42
CA ALA A 17 -29.39 -13.08 8.75
C ALA A 17 -28.07 -13.74 9.22
N LYS A 18 -27.13 -12.98 9.77
CA LYS A 18 -25.83 -13.47 10.27
C LYS A 18 -25.08 -14.29 9.19
N ASP A 19 -24.78 -15.55 9.47
CA ASP A 19 -24.06 -16.46 8.54
C ASP A 19 -24.89 -16.80 7.29
N LYS A 20 -26.18 -16.45 7.27
CA LYS A 20 -27.08 -16.62 6.11
C LYS A 20 -27.23 -15.35 5.28
N ALA A 21 -26.40 -14.33 5.49
CA ALA A 21 -26.46 -13.10 4.70
C ALA A 21 -26.40 -13.37 3.19
N SER A 22 -25.66 -14.41 2.76
CA SER A 22 -25.56 -14.84 1.36
C SER A 22 -26.90 -15.25 0.72
N GLU A 23 -27.93 -15.56 1.51
CA GLU A 23 -29.29 -15.85 1.02
C GLU A 23 -30.05 -14.59 0.56
N TYR A 24 -29.51 -13.38 0.80
CA TYR A 24 -30.13 -12.08 0.50
C TYR A 24 -29.25 -11.20 -0.41
N PRO A 25 -28.86 -11.67 -1.62
CA PRO A 25 -27.99 -10.91 -2.53
C PRO A 25 -28.60 -9.58 -2.98
N GLU A 26 -29.92 -9.48 -3.09
CA GLU A 26 -30.63 -8.25 -3.45
C GLU A 26 -30.43 -7.12 -2.41
N GLU A 27 -30.34 -7.46 -1.13
CA GLU A 27 -30.14 -6.46 -0.07
C GLU A 27 -28.70 -5.95 -0.08
N TYR A 28 -27.72 -6.83 -0.38
CA TYR A 28 -26.35 -6.38 -0.57
C TYR A 28 -26.21 -5.54 -1.83
N GLN A 29 -26.89 -5.93 -2.92
CA GLN A 29 -26.94 -5.17 -4.15
C GLN A 29 -27.48 -3.75 -3.92
N THR A 30 -28.55 -3.60 -3.14
CA THR A 30 -29.07 -2.29 -2.71
C THR A 30 -28.00 -1.45 -1.98
N ILE A 31 -27.18 -2.07 -1.13
CA ILE A 31 -26.08 -1.38 -0.45
C ILE A 31 -24.99 -0.96 -1.44
N LEU A 32 -24.64 -1.80 -2.42
CA LEU A 32 -23.66 -1.47 -3.44
C LEU A 32 -24.09 -0.26 -4.29
N ASP A 33 -25.38 -0.17 -4.63
CA ASP A 33 -25.91 0.91 -5.46
C ASP A 33 -25.90 2.28 -4.78
N SER A 34 -25.69 2.32 -3.46
CA SER A 34 -25.55 3.56 -2.68
C SER A 34 -24.38 4.45 -3.12
N SER A 35 -23.39 3.91 -3.84
CA SER A 35 -22.25 4.70 -4.36
C SER A 35 -22.66 5.79 -5.35
N THR A 36 -23.86 5.67 -5.94
CA THR A 36 -24.41 6.64 -6.90
C THR A 36 -25.52 7.53 -6.31
N GLY A 37 -25.82 7.36 -5.02
CA GLY A 37 -26.89 8.07 -4.32
C GLY A 37 -26.50 9.44 -3.77
N SER A 38 -27.33 9.94 -2.85
CA SER A 38 -27.05 11.17 -2.10
C SER A 38 -25.81 11.04 -1.20
N ASN A 39 -25.28 12.16 -0.69
CA ASN A 39 -24.15 12.13 0.25
C ASN A 39 -24.47 11.32 1.53
N GLY A 40 -25.75 11.24 1.94
CA GLY A 40 -26.16 10.39 3.05
C GLY A 40 -26.02 8.90 2.72
N GLU A 41 -26.47 8.51 1.53
CA GLU A 41 -26.38 7.14 1.03
C GLU A 41 -24.94 6.70 0.82
N LYS A 42 -24.11 7.52 0.17
CA LYS A 42 -22.69 7.24 -0.07
C LYS A 42 -21.89 7.03 1.22
N LYS A 43 -22.18 7.82 2.27
CA LYS A 43 -21.57 7.65 3.61
C LYS A 43 -21.94 6.32 4.24
N LEU A 44 -23.21 5.90 4.09
CA LEU A 44 -23.66 4.58 4.56
C LEU A 44 -23.04 3.46 3.72
N GLY A 45 -22.98 3.61 2.40
CA GLY A 45 -22.31 2.69 1.49
C GLY A 45 -20.88 2.38 1.92
N ALA A 46 -20.06 3.42 2.09
CA ALA A 46 -18.67 3.29 2.55
C ALA A 46 -18.55 2.49 3.87
N THR A 47 -19.57 2.54 4.73
CA THR A 47 -19.59 1.86 6.02
C THR A 47 -20.17 0.44 5.94
N PHE A 48 -21.16 0.21 5.09
CA PHE A 48 -21.94 -1.03 5.03
C PHE A 48 -21.35 -2.06 4.07
N ILE A 49 -20.80 -1.62 2.93
CA ILE A 49 -20.17 -2.49 1.94
C ILE A 49 -19.16 -3.46 2.57
N PRO A 50 -18.17 -3.02 3.37
CA PRO A 50 -17.16 -3.93 3.92
C PRO A 50 -17.73 -4.94 4.93
N ARG A 51 -18.86 -4.62 5.60
CA ARG A 51 -19.40 -5.47 6.68
C ARG A 51 -19.90 -6.82 6.21
N PHE A 52 -20.37 -6.88 4.97
CA PHE A 52 -20.98 -8.08 4.42
C PHE A 52 -20.18 -8.68 3.27
N PHE A 53 -19.07 -8.05 2.88
CA PHE A 53 -18.23 -8.42 1.74
C PHE A 53 -17.92 -9.92 1.67
N LYS A 54 -17.55 -10.54 2.79
CA LYS A 54 -17.18 -11.96 2.87
C LYS A 54 -18.29 -12.94 2.50
N TYR A 55 -19.55 -12.53 2.66
CA TYR A 55 -20.70 -13.41 2.40
C TYR A 55 -21.09 -13.44 0.91
N PHE A 56 -20.53 -12.53 0.10
CA PHE A 56 -20.90 -12.38 -1.31
C PHE A 56 -19.69 -12.47 -2.26
N PRO A 57 -19.08 -13.66 -2.43
CA PRO A 57 -17.94 -13.85 -3.33
C PRO A 57 -18.18 -13.33 -4.76
N GLU A 58 -19.38 -13.54 -5.30
CA GLU A 58 -19.74 -13.11 -6.66
C GLU A 58 -19.84 -11.58 -6.82
N HIS A 59 -19.96 -10.84 -5.71
CA HIS A 59 -20.08 -9.38 -5.71
C HIS A 59 -18.79 -8.67 -5.29
N GLN A 60 -17.72 -9.40 -4.95
CA GLN A 60 -16.50 -8.79 -4.39
C GLN A 60 -15.87 -7.74 -5.32
N LEU A 61 -15.75 -8.04 -6.61
CA LEU A 61 -15.20 -7.08 -7.57
C LEU A 61 -16.06 -5.82 -7.66
N LYS A 62 -17.39 -5.98 -7.66
CA LYS A 62 -18.32 -4.84 -7.66
C LYS A 62 -18.21 -4.04 -6.37
N ALA A 63 -18.15 -4.69 -5.22
CA ALA A 63 -17.99 -4.06 -3.92
C ALA A 63 -16.69 -3.27 -3.79
N LEU A 64 -15.58 -3.82 -4.30
CA LEU A 64 -14.31 -3.11 -4.40
C LEU A 64 -14.46 -1.87 -5.27
N ASN A 65 -14.96 -2.00 -6.51
CA ASN A 65 -15.15 -0.87 -7.41
C ASN A 65 -16.05 0.22 -6.82
N CYS A 66 -17.15 -0.13 -6.15
CA CYS A 66 -18.00 0.83 -5.45
C CYS A 66 -17.23 1.63 -4.39
N LEU A 67 -16.32 0.98 -3.62
CA LEU A 67 -15.49 1.70 -2.64
C LEU A 67 -14.41 2.55 -3.32
N LEU A 68 -13.86 2.12 -4.46
CA LEU A 68 -12.92 2.91 -5.24
C LEU A 68 -13.58 4.18 -5.79
N ASP A 69 -14.78 4.07 -6.36
CA ASP A 69 -15.57 5.23 -6.81
C ASP A 69 -15.78 6.24 -5.67
N LEU A 70 -16.04 5.74 -4.45
CA LEU A 70 -16.21 6.58 -3.26
C LEU A 70 -14.89 7.19 -2.76
N CYS A 71 -13.73 6.60 -3.06
CA CYS A 71 -12.43 7.19 -2.78
C CYS A 71 -12.15 8.41 -3.67
N GLU A 72 -12.86 8.55 -4.79
CA GLU A 72 -12.75 9.67 -5.73
C GLU A 72 -13.89 10.70 -5.59
N ASP A 73 -14.75 10.56 -4.58
CA ASP A 73 -15.90 11.44 -4.37
C ASP A 73 -15.50 12.91 -4.14
N GLU A 74 -16.34 13.85 -4.56
CA GLU A 74 -16.11 15.29 -4.34
C GLU A 74 -16.11 15.67 -2.84
N ASP A 75 -16.93 15.01 -2.02
CA ASP A 75 -16.99 15.23 -0.57
C ASP A 75 -15.83 14.48 0.12
N SER A 76 -14.87 15.26 0.64
CA SER A 76 -13.75 14.75 1.42
C SER A 76 -14.16 13.81 2.57
N ALA A 77 -15.34 14.00 3.17
CA ALA A 77 -15.83 13.12 4.24
C ALA A 77 -16.19 11.74 3.72
N ILE A 78 -16.69 11.63 2.48
CA ILE A 78 -16.99 10.36 1.82
C ILE A 78 -15.68 9.65 1.47
N ARG A 79 -14.73 10.35 0.84
CA ARG A 79 -13.40 9.78 0.53
C ARG A 79 -12.72 9.21 1.76
N ARG A 80 -12.66 9.98 2.85
CA ARG A 80 -12.06 9.52 4.12
C ARG A 80 -12.72 8.26 4.69
N LEU A 81 -14.03 8.11 4.55
CA LEU A 81 -14.74 6.91 5.00
C LEU A 81 -14.42 5.72 4.10
N ALA A 82 -14.41 5.92 2.79
CA ALA A 82 -14.10 4.87 1.81
C ALA A 82 -12.66 4.36 1.95
N ILE A 83 -11.68 5.28 2.03
CA ILE A 83 -10.26 4.93 2.22
C ILE A 83 -10.08 4.10 3.50
N LYS A 84 -10.72 4.51 4.59
CA LYS A 84 -10.67 3.79 5.87
C LYS A 84 -11.33 2.40 5.80
N ALA A 85 -12.28 2.20 4.90
CA ALA A 85 -12.99 0.94 4.74
C ALA A 85 -12.22 -0.10 3.92
N LEU A 86 -11.30 0.32 3.04
CA LEU A 86 -10.57 -0.58 2.14
C LEU A 86 -9.86 -1.75 2.85
N PRO A 87 -9.11 -1.54 3.96
CA PRO A 87 -8.45 -2.65 4.66
C PRO A 87 -9.43 -3.72 5.18
N SER A 88 -10.67 -3.34 5.48
CA SER A 88 -11.68 -4.27 6.00
C SER A 88 -12.10 -5.33 4.98
N LEU A 89 -11.93 -5.07 3.68
CA LEU A 89 -12.17 -6.07 2.63
C LEU A 89 -11.16 -7.23 2.70
N CYS A 90 -10.03 -7.02 3.38
CA CYS A 90 -8.94 -7.97 3.49
C CYS A 90 -8.99 -8.87 4.74
N TYR A 91 -9.94 -8.65 5.66
CA TYR A 91 -9.95 -9.33 6.96
C TYR A 91 -10.32 -10.82 6.86
N ASP A 92 -11.28 -11.17 5.99
CA ASP A 92 -11.75 -12.56 5.83
C ASP A 92 -11.16 -13.25 4.59
N THR A 93 -10.71 -12.48 3.58
CA THR A 93 -10.02 -12.97 2.38
C THR A 93 -8.88 -12.02 2.02
N LYS A 94 -7.81 -12.54 1.42
CA LYS A 94 -6.64 -11.76 0.96
C LYS A 94 -6.61 -11.56 -0.55
N ASP A 95 -7.63 -12.01 -1.28
CA ASP A 95 -7.62 -12.06 -2.75
C ASP A 95 -7.40 -10.69 -3.41
N HIS A 96 -7.89 -9.62 -2.78
CA HIS A 96 -7.78 -8.25 -3.29
C HIS A 96 -6.69 -7.43 -2.61
N LEU A 97 -5.93 -8.03 -1.69
CA LEU A 97 -5.04 -7.28 -0.79
C LEU A 97 -3.96 -6.52 -1.54
N THR A 98 -3.27 -7.17 -2.49
CA THR A 98 -2.26 -6.52 -3.32
C THR A 98 -2.86 -5.36 -4.12
N LYS A 99 -4.08 -5.53 -4.65
CA LYS A 99 -4.75 -4.44 -5.39
C LYS A 99 -5.15 -3.28 -4.47
N ILE A 100 -5.58 -3.59 -3.25
CA ILE A 100 -5.93 -2.56 -2.25
C ILE A 100 -4.68 -1.80 -1.80
N ALA A 101 -3.54 -2.47 -1.60
CA ALA A 101 -2.27 -1.81 -1.29
C ALA A 101 -1.80 -0.90 -2.45
N ASP A 102 -1.92 -1.37 -3.69
CA ASP A 102 -1.65 -0.59 -4.91
C ASP A 102 -2.48 0.69 -4.98
N VAL A 103 -3.81 0.57 -4.82
CA VAL A 103 -4.72 1.72 -4.77
C VAL A 103 -4.39 2.67 -3.62
N LEU A 104 -4.21 2.16 -2.41
CA LEU A 104 -3.90 3.02 -1.27
C LEU A 104 -2.58 3.78 -1.47
N THR A 105 -1.62 3.17 -2.17
CA THR A 105 -0.35 3.84 -2.54
C THR A 105 -0.60 4.98 -3.52
N GLN A 106 -1.48 4.80 -4.51
CA GLN A 106 -1.91 5.85 -5.44
C GLN A 106 -2.63 7.02 -4.76
N LEU A 107 -3.19 6.82 -3.56
CA LEU A 107 -3.88 7.85 -2.79
C LEU A 107 -2.97 8.65 -1.85
N LEU A 108 -1.68 8.30 -1.74
CA LEU A 108 -0.71 9.06 -0.96
C LEU A 108 -0.57 10.55 -1.38
N PRO A 109 -0.57 10.92 -2.68
CA PRO A 109 -0.48 12.32 -3.12
C PRO A 109 -1.83 13.09 -3.00
N THR A 110 -2.63 12.84 -1.96
CA THR A 110 -3.95 13.49 -1.74
C THR A 110 -3.88 15.02 -1.51
N GLY A 111 -2.73 15.56 -1.12
CA GLY A 111 -2.57 17.00 -0.79
C GLY A 111 -3.31 17.45 0.48
N ASN A 112 -4.12 16.58 1.09
CA ASN A 112 -4.85 16.83 2.33
C ASN A 112 -4.24 16.03 3.49
N ALA A 113 -3.76 16.73 4.53
CA ALA A 113 -3.07 16.09 5.66
C ALA A 113 -3.93 15.07 6.44
N LEU A 114 -5.26 15.29 6.53
CA LEU A 114 -6.15 14.35 7.21
C LEU A 114 -6.37 13.09 6.38
N GLU A 115 -6.57 13.23 5.07
CA GLU A 115 -6.65 12.08 4.15
C GLU A 115 -5.33 11.32 4.11
N LEU A 116 -4.20 12.01 4.03
CA LEU A 116 -2.87 11.38 4.04
C LEU A 116 -2.68 10.52 5.28
N SER A 117 -3.04 11.02 6.47
CA SER A 117 -2.95 10.22 7.69
C SER A 117 -3.84 8.97 7.64
N ILE A 118 -5.02 9.05 7.03
CA ILE A 118 -5.92 7.91 6.88
C ILE A 118 -5.37 6.90 5.88
N VAL A 119 -4.85 7.34 4.73
CA VAL A 119 -4.19 6.48 3.74
C VAL A 119 -3.00 5.75 4.35
N GLN A 120 -2.13 6.47 5.06
CA GLN A 120 -0.97 5.87 5.72
C GLN A 120 -1.35 4.83 6.77
N ASN A 121 -2.42 5.07 7.53
CA ASN A 121 -2.92 4.09 8.51
C ASN A 121 -3.56 2.89 7.82
N ALA A 122 -4.33 3.09 6.75
CA ALA A 122 -4.90 2.01 5.96
C ALA A 122 -3.81 1.11 5.35
N LEU A 123 -2.73 1.70 4.81
CA LEU A 123 -1.57 0.93 4.32
C LEU A 123 -0.92 0.11 5.44
N LYS A 124 -0.74 0.69 6.64
CA LYS A 124 -0.19 -0.05 7.79
C LYS A 124 -1.07 -1.24 8.16
N GLU A 125 -2.39 -1.05 8.22
CA GLU A 125 -3.34 -2.14 8.49
C GLU A 125 -3.21 -3.25 7.44
N VAL A 126 -3.13 -2.90 6.16
CA VAL A 126 -2.96 -3.88 5.07
C VAL A 126 -1.62 -4.62 5.17
N ILE A 127 -0.53 -3.93 5.53
CA ILE A 127 0.78 -4.54 5.79
C ILE A 127 0.73 -5.50 6.99
N GLU A 128 0.00 -5.16 8.05
CA GLU A 128 -0.15 -6.04 9.22
C GLU A 128 -0.96 -7.31 8.90
N LEU A 129 -1.90 -7.25 7.95
CA LEU A 129 -2.69 -8.40 7.51
C LEU A 129 -1.90 -9.37 6.62
N ASP A 130 -1.14 -8.82 5.67
CA ASP A 130 -0.30 -9.57 4.74
C ASP A 130 0.87 -8.71 4.24
N PRO A 131 2.02 -8.75 4.93
CA PRO A 131 3.13 -7.86 4.60
C PRO A 131 3.71 -8.15 3.21
N LYS A 132 3.67 -9.42 2.74
CA LYS A 132 4.13 -9.78 1.40
C LYS A 132 3.24 -9.18 0.33
N GLY A 133 1.94 -9.46 0.40
CA GLY A 133 0.98 -8.95 -0.59
C GLY A 133 0.93 -7.43 -0.63
N ALA A 134 1.08 -6.77 0.53
CA ALA A 134 1.10 -5.32 0.66
C ALA A 134 2.34 -4.69 0.03
N ILE A 135 3.53 -5.24 0.29
CA ILE A 135 4.78 -4.73 -0.30
C ILE A 135 4.77 -4.85 -1.82
N ILE A 136 4.30 -5.97 -2.36
CA ILE A 136 4.16 -6.15 -3.82
C ILE A 136 3.27 -5.05 -4.40
N GLY A 137 2.15 -4.71 -3.73
CA GLY A 137 1.25 -3.64 -4.18
C GLY A 137 1.82 -2.23 -4.01
N ILE A 138 2.66 -1.98 -3.00
CA ILE A 138 3.34 -0.69 -2.85
C ILE A 138 4.41 -0.53 -3.94
N PHE A 139 5.19 -1.58 -4.19
CA PHE A 139 6.25 -1.54 -5.18
C PHE A 139 5.75 -1.61 -6.62
N SER A 140 4.52 -2.09 -6.89
CA SER A 140 3.94 -1.93 -8.24
C SER A 140 3.82 -0.47 -8.65
N GLN A 141 3.55 0.44 -7.71
CA GLN A 141 3.55 1.89 -7.98
C GLN A 141 4.97 2.46 -8.16
N ILE A 142 5.93 1.98 -7.39
CA ILE A 142 7.34 2.40 -7.52
C ILE A 142 7.91 1.94 -8.87
N ASN A 143 7.69 0.67 -9.21
CA ASN A 143 8.27 0.02 -10.39
C ASN A 143 7.52 0.31 -11.70
N ALA A 144 6.32 0.88 -11.65
CA ALA A 144 5.60 1.30 -12.86
C ALA A 144 6.31 2.44 -13.62
N GLY A 145 7.01 3.32 -12.90
CA GLY A 145 7.82 4.41 -13.52
C GLY A 145 7.00 5.49 -14.24
N ASP A 146 5.68 5.50 -14.08
CA ASP A 146 4.78 6.35 -14.87
C ASP A 146 4.55 7.76 -14.26
N ASP A 147 4.82 7.95 -12.97
CA ASP A 147 4.62 9.22 -12.25
C ASP A 147 5.63 9.42 -11.11
N ASP A 148 6.54 10.38 -11.29
CA ASP A 148 7.58 10.74 -10.32
C ASP A 148 7.00 11.18 -8.97
N GLU A 149 5.84 11.86 -8.97
CA GLU A 149 5.22 12.36 -7.74
C GLU A 149 4.67 11.19 -6.91
N SER A 150 3.91 10.27 -7.51
CA SER A 150 3.42 9.07 -6.84
C SER A 150 4.55 8.19 -6.32
N ARG A 151 5.62 8.02 -7.10
CA ARG A 151 6.81 7.26 -6.70
C ARG A 151 7.50 7.88 -5.49
N GLU A 152 7.70 9.20 -5.48
CA GLU A 152 8.29 9.90 -4.32
C GLU A 152 7.46 9.68 -3.04
N HIS A 153 6.14 9.79 -3.14
CA HIS A 153 5.24 9.58 -2.00
C HIS A 153 5.29 8.13 -1.47
N ALA A 154 5.36 7.14 -2.36
CA ALA A 154 5.51 5.73 -1.98
C ALA A 154 6.85 5.48 -1.27
N VAL A 155 7.96 5.99 -1.81
CA VAL A 155 9.30 5.87 -1.18
C VAL A 155 9.34 6.57 0.18
N ASN A 156 8.72 7.75 0.29
CA ASN A 156 8.58 8.46 1.56
C ASN A 156 7.76 7.65 2.58
N PHE A 157 6.69 7.00 2.15
CA PHE A 157 5.92 6.09 2.99
C PHE A 157 6.78 4.93 3.49
N LEU A 158 7.56 4.28 2.62
CA LEU A 158 8.47 3.19 2.99
C LEU A 158 9.46 3.65 4.08
N LYS A 159 10.12 4.80 3.86
CA LYS A 159 11.08 5.37 4.81
C LYS A 159 10.47 5.67 6.17
N GLN A 160 9.29 6.28 6.20
CA GLN A 160 8.67 6.77 7.43
C GLN A 160 7.95 5.67 8.21
N ASN A 161 7.38 4.69 7.52
CA ASN A 161 6.46 3.71 8.10
C ASN A 161 7.00 2.29 8.02
N VAL A 162 7.30 1.78 6.81
CA VAL A 162 7.76 0.39 6.64
C VAL A 162 9.06 0.14 7.39
N LEU A 163 10.00 1.08 7.37
CA LEU A 163 11.26 0.97 8.12
C LEU A 163 11.04 0.73 9.63
N GLN A 164 9.99 1.32 10.22
CA GLN A 164 9.65 1.13 11.63
C GLN A 164 8.90 -0.19 11.89
N MET A 165 8.24 -0.71 10.86
CA MET A 165 7.49 -1.97 10.92
C MET A 165 8.39 -3.19 10.75
N ILE A 166 9.59 -3.05 10.15
CA ILE A 166 10.51 -4.16 9.88
C ILE A 166 10.68 -5.11 11.08
N PRO A 167 11.08 -4.63 12.28
CA PRO A 167 11.38 -5.54 13.39
C PRO A 167 10.19 -6.36 13.91
N LYS A 168 8.97 -5.84 13.72
CA LYS A 168 7.75 -6.39 14.31
C LYS A 168 6.87 -7.12 13.29
N VAL A 169 6.96 -6.73 12.02
CA VAL A 169 6.06 -7.21 10.97
C VAL A 169 6.83 -7.94 9.87
N PHE A 170 8.00 -7.47 9.45
CA PHE A 170 8.73 -8.12 8.36
C PHE A 170 9.64 -9.23 8.86
N ASP A 171 10.52 -8.96 9.82
CA ASP A 171 11.46 -9.96 10.33
C ASP A 171 10.80 -11.29 10.78
N PRO A 172 9.59 -11.30 11.39
CA PRO A 172 8.92 -12.56 11.73
C PRO A 172 8.33 -13.32 10.53
N ASN A 173 8.31 -12.73 9.33
CA ASN A 173 7.66 -13.25 8.12
C ASN A 173 8.69 -13.38 6.97
N PRO A 174 9.35 -14.55 6.81
CA PRO A 174 10.40 -14.75 5.81
C PRO A 174 9.96 -14.42 4.37
N ASP A 175 8.76 -14.84 3.98
CA ASP A 175 8.25 -14.56 2.62
C ASP A 175 8.05 -13.06 2.35
N ALA A 176 7.83 -12.25 3.40
CA ALA A 176 7.72 -10.80 3.28
C ALA A 176 9.08 -10.10 3.25
N VAL A 177 10.08 -10.67 3.94
CA VAL A 177 11.49 -10.25 3.82
C VAL A 177 11.96 -10.50 2.40
N GLU A 178 11.76 -11.72 1.88
CA GLU A 178 12.10 -12.08 0.50
C GLU A 178 11.42 -11.14 -0.51
N ALA A 179 10.11 -10.92 -0.38
CA ALA A 179 9.39 -10.01 -1.27
C ALA A 179 9.91 -8.56 -1.20
N LEU A 180 10.20 -8.03 0.00
CA LEU A 180 10.77 -6.68 0.13
C LEU A 180 12.15 -6.58 -0.53
N THR A 181 12.99 -7.59 -0.33
CA THR A 181 14.32 -7.66 -0.95
C THR A 181 14.20 -7.74 -2.47
N ASP A 182 13.35 -8.61 -3.01
CA ASP A 182 13.15 -8.77 -4.45
C ASP A 182 12.60 -7.49 -5.10
N GLU A 183 11.61 -6.86 -4.50
CA GLU A 183 11.03 -5.63 -5.05
C GLU A 183 12.01 -4.45 -5.00
N ILE A 184 12.87 -4.37 -3.98
CA ILE A 184 13.97 -3.40 -3.94
C ILE A 184 14.96 -3.68 -5.08
N HIS A 185 15.38 -4.93 -5.29
CA HIS A 185 16.29 -5.28 -6.39
C HIS A 185 15.72 -4.93 -7.76
N LYS A 186 14.40 -5.06 -7.96
CA LYS A 186 13.74 -4.63 -9.21
C LYS A 186 13.77 -3.12 -9.39
N ALA A 187 13.67 -2.35 -8.31
CA ALA A 187 13.70 -0.89 -8.37
C ALA A 187 15.12 -0.33 -8.60
N LEU A 188 16.16 -0.98 -8.04
CA LEU A 188 17.55 -0.47 -8.01
C LEU A 188 18.17 -0.03 -9.35
N PRO A 189 17.92 -0.68 -10.50
CA PRO A 189 18.48 -0.26 -11.77
C PRO A 189 18.10 1.18 -12.18
N ASP A 190 16.96 1.67 -11.71
CA ASP A 190 16.44 3.02 -12.01
C ASP A 190 16.03 3.72 -10.72
N VAL A 191 17.03 4.20 -9.97
CA VAL A 191 16.83 4.91 -8.70
C VAL A 191 17.57 6.24 -8.66
N THR A 192 16.92 7.21 -8.03
CA THR A 192 17.60 8.42 -7.61
C THR A 192 18.51 8.15 -6.40
N GLY A 193 19.47 9.03 -6.14
CA GLY A 193 20.31 8.93 -4.95
C GLY A 193 19.55 9.03 -3.61
N TYR A 194 18.32 9.58 -3.61
CA TYR A 194 17.45 9.59 -2.44
C TYR A 194 16.82 8.21 -2.20
N GLU A 195 16.23 7.64 -3.25
CA GLU A 195 15.57 6.33 -3.22
C GLU A 195 16.55 5.24 -2.85
N PHE A 196 17.74 5.27 -3.46
CA PHE A 196 18.82 4.36 -3.12
C PHE A 196 19.11 4.33 -1.62
N LYS A 197 19.23 5.50 -0.97
CA LYS A 197 19.46 5.58 0.49
C LYS A 197 18.30 4.99 1.28
N VAL A 198 17.05 5.19 0.83
CA VAL A 198 15.88 4.60 1.48
C VAL A 198 15.90 3.08 1.37
N PHE A 199 16.19 2.55 0.18
CA PHE A 199 16.24 1.11 -0.06
C PHE A 199 17.37 0.43 0.70
N ILE A 200 18.58 0.99 0.70
CA ILE A 200 19.69 0.47 1.52
C ILE A 200 19.35 0.54 3.03
N SER A 201 18.66 1.60 3.46
CA SER A 201 18.18 1.70 4.86
C SER A 201 17.16 0.62 5.21
N LEU A 202 16.24 0.30 4.31
CA LEU A 202 15.28 -0.80 4.49
C LEU A 202 16.01 -2.14 4.57
N LEU A 203 16.87 -2.45 3.60
CA LEU A 203 17.60 -3.71 3.55
C LEU A 203 18.48 -3.89 4.79
N SER A 204 19.28 -2.88 5.15
CA SER A 204 20.14 -2.92 6.35
C SER A 204 19.39 -3.07 7.67
N LYS A 205 18.08 -2.80 7.69
CA LYS A 205 17.25 -2.96 8.88
C LYS A 205 16.71 -4.38 9.06
N LEU A 206 16.74 -5.21 8.01
CA LEU A 206 16.32 -6.60 8.05
C LEU A 206 17.30 -7.43 8.87
N LYS A 207 16.80 -8.30 9.75
CA LYS A 207 17.68 -9.18 10.54
C LYS A 207 18.53 -10.13 9.71
N THR A 208 18.03 -10.57 8.55
CA THR A 208 18.79 -11.43 7.63
C THR A 208 20.06 -10.75 7.14
N MET A 209 20.05 -9.42 7.01
CA MET A 209 21.17 -8.62 6.54
C MET A 209 22.21 -8.31 7.62
N GLU A 210 21.93 -8.58 8.91
CA GLU A 210 22.91 -8.44 10.00
C GLU A 210 24.08 -9.43 9.85
N SER A 211 23.83 -10.61 9.28
CA SER A 211 24.86 -11.61 9.00
C SER A 211 25.44 -11.54 7.58
N GLU A 212 24.87 -10.68 6.73
CA GLU A 212 25.13 -10.64 5.29
C GLU A 212 25.56 -9.25 4.83
N HIS A 213 26.34 -8.55 5.67
CA HIS A 213 26.87 -7.22 5.35
C HIS A 213 27.63 -7.17 4.01
N ASP A 214 28.33 -8.25 3.65
CA ASP A 214 29.03 -8.37 2.36
C ASP A 214 28.06 -8.23 1.18
N GLN A 215 26.84 -8.80 1.25
CA GLN A 215 25.85 -8.67 0.17
C GLN A 215 25.37 -7.22 -0.01
N LEU A 216 25.18 -6.48 1.09
CA LEU A 216 24.83 -5.06 1.02
C LEU A 216 25.97 -4.23 0.43
N VAL A 217 27.21 -4.56 0.78
CA VAL A 217 28.39 -3.90 0.22
C VAL A 217 28.52 -4.18 -1.27
N ASP A 218 28.33 -5.43 -1.70
CA ASP A 218 28.36 -5.83 -3.11
C ASP A 218 27.29 -5.09 -3.90
N LEU A 219 26.06 -5.04 -3.39
CA LEU A 219 24.96 -4.28 -4.00
C LEU A 219 25.28 -2.79 -4.14
N ILE A 220 25.92 -2.19 -3.13
CA ILE A 220 26.33 -0.78 -3.18
C ILE A 220 27.49 -0.58 -4.17
N ALA A 221 28.41 -1.54 -4.28
CA ALA A 221 29.52 -1.52 -5.23
C ALA A 221 29.03 -1.66 -6.68
N GLU A 222 28.07 -2.54 -6.93
CA GLU A 222 27.37 -2.68 -8.20
C GLU A 222 26.67 -1.37 -8.57
N GLN A 223 25.90 -0.79 -7.65
CA GLN A 223 25.25 0.50 -7.89
C GLN A 223 26.27 1.60 -8.13
N ALA A 224 27.43 1.60 -7.46
CA ALA A 224 28.48 2.60 -7.66
C ALA A 224 29.25 2.42 -8.97
N GLU A 225 29.05 1.30 -9.68
CA GLU A 225 29.78 0.92 -10.89
C GLU A 225 31.30 1.00 -10.71
N LEU A 226 31.83 0.45 -9.60
CA LEU A 226 33.27 0.54 -9.28
C LEU A 226 34.19 -0.13 -10.32
N GLU A 227 33.65 -0.96 -11.20
CA GLU A 227 34.38 -1.54 -12.33
C GLU A 227 34.65 -0.53 -13.46
N ASN A 228 33.87 0.56 -13.52
CA ASN A 228 34.01 1.61 -14.52
C ASN A 228 35.04 2.67 -14.07
N GLU A 229 35.74 3.27 -15.03
CA GLU A 229 36.62 4.40 -14.73
C GLU A 229 35.78 5.61 -14.27
N LEU A 230 36.10 6.14 -13.10
CA LEU A 230 35.45 7.35 -12.57
C LEU A 230 35.69 8.52 -13.53
N GLN A 231 34.61 9.17 -13.95
CA GLN A 231 34.64 10.33 -14.83
C GLN A 231 34.66 11.62 -13.99
N PRO A 232 35.83 12.25 -13.74
CA PRO A 232 35.93 13.38 -12.79
C PRO A 232 35.26 14.67 -13.27
N ASN A 233 34.87 14.75 -14.54
CA ASN A 233 34.18 15.89 -15.12
C ASN A 233 32.65 15.68 -15.19
N ASP A 234 32.18 14.50 -14.80
CA ASP A 234 30.77 14.16 -14.75
C ASP A 234 30.27 14.30 -13.31
N THR A 235 29.49 15.35 -13.06
CA THR A 235 28.93 15.64 -11.74
C THR A 235 28.02 14.51 -11.26
N GLU A 236 27.26 13.88 -12.15
CA GLU A 236 26.34 12.79 -11.80
C GLU A 236 27.12 11.55 -11.37
N ALA A 237 28.19 11.20 -12.10
CA ALA A 237 29.09 10.12 -11.72
C ALA A 237 29.76 10.37 -10.35
N LEU A 238 30.17 11.60 -10.07
CA LEU A 238 30.75 11.98 -8.77
C LEU A 238 29.71 11.90 -7.64
N GLU A 239 28.50 12.40 -7.85
CA GLU A 239 27.41 12.35 -6.87
C GLU A 239 26.99 10.91 -6.55
N LYS A 240 26.90 10.06 -7.58
CA LYS A 240 26.65 8.63 -7.48
C LYS A 240 27.74 7.93 -6.67
N PHE A 241 29.01 8.15 -7.00
CA PHE A 241 30.15 7.60 -6.27
C PHE A 241 30.15 8.01 -4.79
N ILE A 242 29.96 9.31 -4.50
CA ILE A 242 29.93 9.82 -3.12
C ILE A 242 28.73 9.25 -2.34
N THR A 243 27.56 9.19 -2.97
CA THR A 243 26.34 8.67 -2.35
C THR A 243 26.50 7.20 -1.99
N CYS A 244 26.96 6.37 -2.93
CA CYS A 244 27.17 4.93 -2.70
C CYS A 244 28.27 4.70 -1.64
N SER A 245 29.40 5.39 -1.76
CA SER A 245 30.49 5.30 -0.77
C SER A 245 30.00 5.63 0.64
N ARG A 246 29.20 6.69 0.81
CA ARG A 246 28.63 7.07 2.11
C ARG A 246 27.64 6.04 2.64
N SER A 247 26.85 5.43 1.77
CA SER A 247 25.92 4.35 2.14
C SER A 247 26.65 3.07 2.57
N ALA A 248 27.86 2.81 2.06
CA ALA A 248 28.63 1.61 2.40
C ALA A 248 29.39 1.72 3.74
N ILE A 249 29.82 2.93 4.14
CA ILE A 249 30.63 3.16 5.36
C ILE A 249 30.11 2.41 6.61
N PRO A 250 28.79 2.39 6.93
CA PRO A 250 28.29 1.72 8.11
C PRO A 250 28.53 0.20 8.17
N PHE A 251 28.83 -0.45 7.04
CA PHE A 251 29.00 -1.90 6.95
C PHE A 251 30.44 -2.38 7.08
N PHE A 252 31.41 -1.46 7.19
CA PHE A 252 32.84 -1.78 7.37
C PHE A 252 33.32 -1.61 8.82
N GLN A 253 32.40 -1.43 9.77
CA GLN A 253 32.67 -1.24 11.20
C GLN A 253 32.20 -2.46 12.01
#